data_AF-A0A9Q0KBE2-F1
#
_entry.id   AF-A0A9Q0KBE2-F1
#
_cell.length_a   1.000
_cell.length_b   1.000
_cell.length_c   1.000
_cell.angle_alpha   90.00
_cell.angle_beta   90.00
_cell.angle_gamma   90.00
#
_symmetry.space_group_name_H-M   'P 1'
#
loop_
_entity.id
_entity.type
_entity.pdbx_description
1 polymer ?
#
loop_
_entity_poly.entity_id
_entity_poly.type
_entity_poly.pdbx_seq_one_letter_code
_entity_poly.pdbx_strand_id
1 'polypeptide(L)'
;MLRGFKRQTMRCHCLLTNFLVTNSIFSHPTDRPPSTSFSSSGGKHLISGFWGGRLNSAILGVGFCWKSAQVRGMACKVASALESLNDPESVSYLNQKEAAEVDEILMGPLGFSVDQLMELAGLSVATSIAEVYTPNEYSRVLAICGPGNNGGDGLVAARHLYHFGYKPYVCYPKRTPKALYTGLVTQLESLSIPFLSVEDLPKDLSNDFDIIVDALFGFSFRGDPRPPFDDLIGRMVNLHSNDQTCQKSPVIVSVDIPSGWHVEEGDIRGEGIRPDMLVSLTAPKLCAKKFCGPHHFLGGRFVPPAIADKFKLHLPAYPGTSMCVRIGKPPSVDVSSLRENYISPEFLEDQVEADPIDQFHKWFNDAVAAGLREPNAMALSTASKDGKLSSRMVLLKGFDKEGFVWYTNYESRKAHEISENPHAALLFYWDGLNRQVRVEGPVQKVSDEESEKYFHSRPRGSQMGAIVSKQSTIVPGRHVLHQEYKELEAKFSDGSLIPKPKHWGGYRLKPVIIEFWQGQQSRLHDRLQYSLQEADGRPVWKIDRLAP
;
A
#
# COMPACT_ATOMS: atom_id res chain seq x y z
N MET A 1 39.64 35.65 40.90
CA MET A 1 40.80 34.73 40.83
C MET A 1 40.39 33.57 39.92
N LEU A 2 41.03 33.49 38.75
CA LEU A 2 40.68 32.66 37.59
C LEU A 2 40.87 31.15 37.82
N ARG A 3 39.88 30.33 37.42
CA ARG A 3 40.01 28.99 36.78
C ARG A 3 38.67 28.77 36.02
N GLY A 4 38.56 28.51 34.73
CA GLY A 4 39.47 27.91 33.77
C GLY A 4 38.87 26.60 33.25
N PHE A 5 37.79 26.67 32.45
CA PHE A 5 37.28 25.51 31.71
C PHE A 5 37.21 25.85 30.21
N LYS A 6 38.14 25.22 29.46
CA LYS A 6 38.23 25.27 28.00
C LYS A 6 37.13 24.42 27.40
N ARG A 7 36.38 25.00 26.45
CA ARG A 7 35.52 24.26 25.50
C ARG A 7 36.41 23.45 24.56
N GLN A 8 36.22 22.13 24.52
CA GLN A 8 36.72 21.27 23.45
C GLN A 8 35.65 21.19 22.36
N THR A 9 35.97 21.72 21.19
CA THR A 9 35.25 21.55 19.93
C THR A 9 35.63 20.19 19.32
N MET A 10 34.71 19.23 19.28
CA MET A 10 34.86 18.06 18.40
C MET A 10 34.47 18.47 16.97
N ARG A 11 35.46 18.45 16.07
CA ARG A 11 35.24 18.45 14.62
C ARG A 11 35.03 16.99 14.19
N CYS A 12 33.84 16.65 13.71
CA CYS A 12 33.62 15.42 12.95
C CYS A 12 34.24 15.59 11.55
N HIS A 13 35.27 14.81 11.25
CA HIS A 13 35.72 14.54 9.89
C HIS A 13 34.99 13.28 9.39
N CYS A 14 34.00 13.45 8.51
CA CYS A 14 33.47 12.35 7.72
C CYS A 14 34.46 12.00 6.61
N LEU A 15 35.17 10.88 6.79
CA LEU A 15 35.93 10.22 5.73
C LEU A 15 34.94 9.44 4.85
N LEU A 16 34.75 9.92 3.62
CA LEU A 16 34.09 9.19 2.53
C LEU A 16 35.04 8.11 2.00
N THR A 17 34.86 6.86 2.44
CA THR A 17 35.48 5.69 1.80
C THR A 17 34.59 5.16 0.68
N ASN A 18 35.07 5.31 -0.55
CA ASN A 18 34.51 4.74 -1.77
C ASN A 18 34.50 3.20 -1.70
N PHE A 19 33.32 2.59 -1.76
CA PHE A 19 33.17 1.17 -2.06
C PHE A 19 33.20 0.97 -3.58
N LEU A 20 34.34 0.51 -4.08
CA LEU A 20 34.50 -0.04 -5.43
C LEU A 20 33.90 -1.46 -5.44
N VAL A 21 32.79 -1.65 -6.14
CA VAL A 21 32.27 -2.98 -6.49
C VAL A 21 33.02 -3.47 -7.72
N THR A 22 34.00 -4.35 -7.49
CA THR A 22 34.70 -5.09 -8.55
C THR A 22 33.85 -6.31 -8.96
N ASN A 23 33.25 -6.26 -10.14
CA ASN A 23 32.65 -7.42 -10.80
C ASN A 23 33.78 -8.36 -11.25
N SER A 24 33.95 -9.50 -10.56
CA SER A 24 34.82 -10.59 -11.00
C SER A 24 33.99 -11.55 -11.87
N ILE A 25 34.30 -11.52 -13.16
CA ILE A 25 33.81 -12.44 -14.19
C ILE A 25 34.58 -13.75 -14.06
N PHE A 26 33.89 -14.86 -13.79
CA PHE A 26 34.42 -16.20 -14.00
C PHE A 26 34.09 -16.66 -15.41
N SER A 27 35.13 -16.79 -16.23
CA SER A 27 35.17 -17.44 -17.54
C SER A 27 35.60 -18.90 -17.40
N HIS A 28 34.96 -19.83 -18.11
CA HIS A 28 35.53 -21.10 -18.66
C HIS A 28 34.44 -21.87 -19.46
N PRO A 29 34.78 -22.83 -20.35
CA PRO A 29 34.95 -22.56 -21.78
C PRO A 29 33.97 -23.33 -22.68
N THR A 30 34.07 -23.01 -23.97
CA THR A 30 33.44 -23.58 -25.16
C THR A 30 33.54 -25.10 -25.29
N ASP A 31 32.45 -25.73 -25.76
CA ASP A 31 32.53 -26.86 -26.72
C ASP A 31 31.22 -27.04 -27.52
N ARG A 32 31.38 -27.26 -28.82
CA ARG A 32 30.42 -27.69 -29.87
C ARG A 32 31.21 -28.66 -30.77
N PRO A 33 30.61 -29.47 -31.68
CA PRO A 33 29.23 -29.95 -31.86
C PRO A 33 29.22 -31.50 -32.12
N PRO A 34 28.25 -32.15 -32.83
CA PRO A 34 28.10 -31.99 -34.28
C PRO A 34 26.65 -31.93 -34.82
N SER A 35 26.60 -31.51 -36.09
CA SER A 35 25.51 -31.31 -37.03
C SER A 35 24.83 -32.58 -37.56
N THR A 36 23.55 -32.47 -37.95
CA THR A 36 23.01 -33.18 -39.11
C THR A 36 22.10 -32.28 -39.96
N SER A 37 22.37 -32.31 -41.25
CA SER A 37 21.72 -31.64 -42.37
C SER A 37 20.47 -32.38 -42.85
N PHE A 38 19.46 -31.66 -43.34
CA PHE A 38 18.66 -32.15 -44.47
C PHE A 38 18.20 -30.97 -45.35
N SER A 39 18.57 -31.05 -46.62
CA SER A 39 18.15 -30.21 -47.73
C SER A 39 16.90 -30.79 -48.42
N SER A 40 16.02 -29.96 -48.98
CA SER A 40 15.86 -29.83 -50.44
C SER A 40 14.63 -29.02 -50.87
N SER A 41 14.85 -28.18 -51.90
CA SER A 41 13.95 -27.76 -53.01
C SER A 41 12.47 -27.48 -52.78
N GLY A 42 11.82 -26.47 -53.37
CA GLY A 42 12.15 -25.60 -54.49
C GLY A 42 10.85 -25.09 -55.16
N GLY A 43 10.96 -24.00 -55.95
CA GLY A 43 9.91 -23.49 -56.87
C GLY A 43 9.06 -22.35 -56.27
N LYS A 44 9.33 -21.05 -56.54
CA LYS A 44 9.08 -20.24 -57.76
C LYS A 44 7.61 -20.22 -58.24
N HIS A 45 6.92 -19.09 -58.03
CA HIS A 45 6.39 -18.15 -59.04
C HIS A 45 5.39 -17.20 -58.34
N LEU A 46 5.65 -15.89 -58.21
CA LEU A 46 5.52 -14.80 -59.19
C LEU A 46 4.06 -14.43 -59.54
N ILE A 47 3.76 -13.15 -59.24
CA ILE A 47 3.03 -12.15 -60.05
C ILE A 47 1.62 -11.73 -59.59
N SER A 48 1.59 -10.44 -59.18
CA SER A 48 0.58 -9.38 -59.34
C SER A 48 -0.88 -9.66 -58.96
N GLY A 49 -1.61 -8.79 -58.28
CA GLY A 49 -1.48 -7.33 -58.23
C GLY A 49 -2.67 -6.69 -58.94
N PHE A 50 -3.22 -5.64 -58.31
CA PHE A 50 -4.13 -4.63 -58.87
C PHE A 50 -5.55 -5.12 -59.23
N TRP A 51 -6.64 -4.37 -59.05
CA TRP A 51 -6.99 -3.11 -58.39
C TRP A 51 -8.53 -3.01 -58.48
N GLY A 52 -9.16 -2.28 -57.56
CA GLY A 52 -10.24 -1.36 -57.96
C GLY A 52 -11.70 -1.71 -57.64
N GLY A 53 -12.36 -0.74 -56.99
CA GLY A 53 -13.78 -0.44 -57.17
C GLY A 53 -14.70 -0.92 -56.04
N ARG A 54 -14.91 -0.13 -54.97
CA ARG A 54 -16.07 0.79 -54.78
C ARG A 54 -17.43 0.15 -55.09
N LEU A 55 -18.27 -0.09 -54.07
CA LEU A 55 -19.36 0.81 -53.64
C LEU A 55 -20.31 0.14 -52.64
N ASN A 56 -20.66 0.94 -51.62
CA ASN A 56 -21.88 1.04 -50.84
C ASN A 56 -22.64 -0.18 -50.28
N SER A 57 -22.79 -0.08 -48.96
CA SER A 57 -23.87 -0.54 -48.08
C SER A 57 -25.20 -0.90 -48.74
N ALA A 58 -25.68 -2.11 -48.43
CA ALA A 58 -27.00 -2.28 -47.87
C ALA A 58 -27.05 -3.59 -47.07
N ILE A 59 -27.71 -3.47 -45.93
CA ILE A 59 -27.97 -4.47 -44.89
C ILE A 59 -28.77 -5.65 -45.47
N LEU A 60 -28.42 -6.87 -45.09
CA LEU A 60 -29.36 -7.96 -44.78
C LEU A 60 -28.58 -9.12 -44.14
N GLY A 61 -28.95 -9.43 -42.90
CA GLY A 61 -28.37 -10.52 -42.14
C GLY A 61 -28.70 -11.87 -42.75
N VAL A 62 -27.69 -12.71 -42.90
CA VAL A 62 -27.83 -14.17 -42.93
C VAL A 62 -26.66 -14.71 -42.12
N GLY A 63 -26.98 -15.37 -41.01
CA GLY A 63 -25.99 -16.03 -40.16
C GLY A 63 -25.28 -17.14 -40.92
N PHE A 64 -23.97 -17.21 -40.76
CA PHE A 64 -23.22 -18.43 -41.03
C PHE A 64 -22.15 -18.66 -39.95
N CYS A 65 -22.28 -19.84 -39.36
CA CYS A 65 -21.43 -20.45 -38.35
C CYS A 65 -19.98 -20.56 -38.82
N TRP A 66 -19.02 -20.08 -38.03
CA TRP A 66 -17.59 -20.44 -38.17
C TRP A 66 -17.10 -21.11 -36.89
N LYS A 67 -16.74 -22.39 -37.07
CA LYS A 67 -15.97 -23.21 -36.13
C LYS A 67 -14.64 -22.54 -35.81
N SER A 68 -14.36 -22.32 -34.53
CA SER A 68 -12.99 -22.13 -34.02
C SER A 68 -12.86 -22.66 -32.59
N ALA A 69 -13.14 -23.95 -32.44
CA ALA A 69 -12.83 -24.70 -31.23
C ALA A 69 -11.34 -25.10 -31.24
N GLN A 70 -10.42 -24.19 -30.87
CA GLN A 70 -9.09 -24.59 -30.35
C GLN A 70 -8.20 -23.50 -29.73
N VAL A 71 -8.66 -22.27 -29.50
CA VAL A 71 -7.83 -21.24 -28.83
C VAL A 71 -8.46 -20.68 -27.54
N ARG A 72 -9.71 -21.06 -27.21
CA ARG A 72 -10.36 -20.69 -25.93
C ARG A 72 -9.85 -21.45 -24.71
N GLY A 73 -9.13 -22.58 -24.88
CA GLY A 73 -8.76 -23.47 -23.78
C GLY A 73 -7.60 -22.99 -22.89
N MET A 74 -6.82 -21.99 -23.33
CA MET A 74 -5.62 -21.54 -22.59
C MET A 74 -5.84 -20.19 -21.92
N ALA A 75 -6.59 -19.28 -22.55
CA ALA A 75 -6.99 -18.00 -21.94
C ALA A 75 -8.00 -18.18 -20.79
N CYS A 76 -8.94 -19.14 -20.91
CA CYS A 76 -9.85 -19.47 -19.81
C CYS A 76 -9.13 -20.07 -18.60
N LYS A 77 -8.02 -20.79 -18.79
CA LYS A 77 -7.27 -21.40 -17.66
C LYS A 77 -6.43 -20.39 -16.88
N VAL A 78 -5.95 -19.33 -17.53
CA VAL A 78 -5.20 -18.26 -16.84
C VAL A 78 -6.14 -17.28 -16.17
N ALA A 79 -7.29 -16.96 -16.80
CA ALA A 79 -8.35 -16.18 -16.16
C ALA A 79 -8.97 -16.93 -14.97
N SER A 80 -9.25 -18.24 -15.10
CA SER A 80 -9.76 -19.04 -13.97
C SER A 80 -8.72 -19.25 -12.87
N ALA A 81 -7.41 -19.28 -13.20
CA ALA A 81 -6.34 -19.36 -12.20
C ALA A 81 -6.13 -18.04 -11.45
N LEU A 82 -6.41 -16.89 -12.07
CA LEU A 82 -6.37 -15.58 -11.41
C LEU A 82 -7.66 -15.29 -10.63
N GLU A 83 -8.81 -15.76 -11.10
CA GLU A 83 -10.07 -15.74 -10.35
C GLU A 83 -10.04 -16.70 -9.15
N SER A 84 -9.34 -17.84 -9.24
CA SER A 84 -9.20 -18.79 -8.12
C SER A 84 -8.17 -18.38 -7.07
N LEU A 85 -7.40 -17.31 -7.30
CA LEU A 85 -6.31 -16.89 -6.38
C LEU A 85 -6.77 -15.91 -5.30
N ASN A 86 -8.01 -15.43 -5.31
CA ASN A 86 -8.56 -14.54 -4.29
C ASN A 86 -10.09 -14.64 -4.23
N ASP A 87 -10.63 -15.86 -4.06
CA ASP A 87 -11.98 -15.99 -3.53
C ASP A 87 -11.90 -16.10 -2.00
N PRO A 88 -12.10 -15.00 -1.24
CA PRO A 88 -12.11 -15.04 0.22
C PRO A 88 -13.24 -15.92 0.81
N GLU A 89 -14.20 -16.39 0.00
CA GLU A 89 -15.22 -17.38 0.44
C GLU A 89 -14.74 -18.83 0.37
N SER A 90 -13.52 -19.11 -0.13
CA SER A 90 -13.01 -20.48 -0.32
C SER A 90 -12.13 -21.03 0.82
N VAL A 91 -11.89 -20.25 1.89
CA VAL A 91 -10.99 -20.68 2.98
C VAL A 91 -11.55 -21.89 3.73
N SER A 92 -10.73 -22.92 3.94
CA SER A 92 -11.12 -24.10 4.73
C SER A 92 -11.20 -23.79 6.23
N TYR A 93 -12.15 -24.43 6.93
CA TYR A 93 -12.35 -24.29 8.37
C TYR A 93 -12.16 -25.63 9.07
N LEU A 94 -11.47 -25.63 10.20
CA LEU A 94 -11.20 -26.82 11.01
C LEU A 94 -12.23 -27.00 12.12
N ASN A 95 -12.65 -28.25 12.34
CA ASN A 95 -13.34 -28.63 13.57
C ASN A 95 -12.35 -28.74 14.75
N GLN A 96 -12.84 -28.90 15.99
CA GLN A 96 -11.97 -28.88 17.17
C GLN A 96 -10.96 -30.05 17.16
N LYS A 97 -11.38 -31.22 16.65
CA LYS A 97 -10.54 -32.42 16.58
C LYS A 97 -9.43 -32.26 15.55
N GLU A 98 -9.74 -31.75 14.36
CA GLU A 98 -8.76 -31.50 13.30
C GLU A 98 -7.72 -30.46 13.73
N ALA A 99 -8.17 -29.37 14.38
CA ALA A 99 -7.25 -28.37 14.93
C ALA A 99 -6.25 -28.99 15.93
N ALA A 100 -6.72 -29.86 16.82
CA ALA A 100 -5.84 -30.57 17.76
C ALA A 100 -4.87 -31.53 17.06
N GLU A 101 -5.34 -32.24 16.02
CA GLU A 101 -4.48 -33.16 15.25
C GLU A 101 -3.40 -32.41 14.46
N VAL A 102 -3.73 -31.26 13.88
CA VAL A 102 -2.74 -30.41 13.19
C VAL A 102 -1.63 -29.97 14.15
N ASP A 103 -2.00 -29.48 15.33
CA ASP A 103 -1.05 -29.05 16.37
C ASP A 103 -0.16 -30.22 16.83
N GLU A 104 -0.74 -31.40 17.04
CA GLU A 104 0.01 -32.62 17.40
C GLU A 104 1.05 -32.99 16.32
N ILE A 105 0.68 -32.89 15.04
CA ILE A 105 1.61 -33.22 13.95
C ILE A 105 2.73 -32.19 13.82
N LEU A 106 2.42 -30.90 13.95
CA LEU A 106 3.41 -29.82 13.91
C LEU A 106 4.45 -29.98 15.02
N MET A 107 4.00 -30.22 16.25
CA MET A 107 4.88 -30.31 17.42
C MET A 107 5.55 -31.67 17.60
N GLY A 108 4.96 -32.74 17.06
CA GLY A 108 5.51 -34.09 17.12
C GLY A 108 6.37 -34.41 15.89
N PRO A 109 5.84 -35.13 14.89
CA PRO A 109 6.58 -35.59 13.71
C PRO A 109 7.38 -34.53 12.95
N LEU A 110 6.91 -33.29 12.91
CA LEU A 110 7.56 -32.20 12.16
C LEU A 110 8.58 -31.41 13.00
N GLY A 111 8.61 -31.64 14.32
CA GLY A 111 9.65 -31.13 15.21
C GLY A 111 9.61 -29.62 15.47
N PHE A 112 8.51 -28.92 15.17
CA PHE A 112 8.37 -27.54 15.61
C PHE A 112 8.25 -27.48 17.13
N SER A 113 9.02 -26.62 17.77
CA SER A 113 8.88 -26.41 19.20
C SER A 113 7.73 -25.43 19.49
N VAL A 114 7.14 -25.55 20.69
CA VAL A 114 5.99 -24.73 21.11
C VAL A 114 6.33 -23.23 21.05
N ASP A 115 7.54 -22.87 21.47
CA ASP A 115 8.05 -21.49 21.46
C ASP A 115 8.17 -20.92 20.04
N GLN A 116 8.60 -21.71 19.05
CA GLN A 116 8.67 -21.28 17.65
C GLN A 116 7.28 -20.95 17.10
N LEU A 117 6.31 -21.85 17.29
CA LEU A 117 4.96 -21.65 16.79
C LEU A 117 4.27 -20.48 17.51
N MET A 118 4.45 -20.38 18.82
CA MET A 118 3.91 -19.30 19.65
C MET A 118 4.52 -17.94 19.30
N GLU A 119 5.83 -17.89 19.01
CA GLU A 119 6.50 -16.65 18.57
C GLU A 119 5.89 -16.13 17.26
N LEU A 120 5.71 -17.03 16.29
CA LEU A 120 5.13 -16.70 14.99
C LEU A 120 3.64 -16.35 15.11
N ALA A 121 2.89 -17.04 15.95
CA ALA A 121 1.48 -16.78 16.22
C ALA A 121 1.28 -15.40 16.85
N GLY A 122 1.98 -15.09 17.94
CA GLY A 122 1.89 -13.78 18.58
C GLY A 122 2.39 -12.65 17.68
N LEU A 123 3.43 -12.87 16.86
CA LEU A 123 3.83 -11.92 15.82
C LEU A 123 2.72 -11.70 14.78
N SER A 124 2.04 -12.76 14.31
CA SER A 124 0.90 -12.63 13.41
C SER A 124 -0.24 -11.82 14.02
N VAL A 125 -0.54 -12.02 15.31
CA VAL A 125 -1.56 -11.22 16.04
C VAL A 125 -1.16 -9.75 16.08
N ALA A 126 0.06 -9.44 16.54
CA ALA A 126 0.54 -8.06 16.61
C ALA A 126 0.58 -7.38 15.23
N THR A 127 0.95 -8.12 14.18
CA THR A 127 0.99 -7.61 12.80
C THR A 127 -0.42 -7.34 12.27
N SER A 128 -1.39 -8.23 12.57
CA SER A 128 -2.79 -8.05 12.17
C SER A 128 -3.40 -6.81 12.80
N ILE A 129 -3.10 -6.57 14.09
CA ILE A 129 -3.50 -5.35 14.80
C ILE A 129 -2.88 -4.12 14.13
N ALA A 130 -1.58 -4.14 13.86
CA ALA A 130 -0.85 -3.01 13.26
C ALA A 130 -1.26 -2.70 11.82
N GLU A 131 -1.78 -3.68 11.09
CA GLU A 131 -2.32 -3.46 9.74
C GLU A 131 -3.59 -2.60 9.75
N VAL A 132 -4.33 -2.58 10.86
CA VAL A 132 -5.64 -1.92 10.94
C VAL A 132 -5.64 -0.71 11.89
N TYR A 133 -5.11 -0.90 13.09
CA TYR A 133 -5.29 0.03 14.19
C TYR A 133 -3.98 0.72 14.50
N THR A 134 -3.68 1.85 13.85
CA THR A 134 -2.35 2.48 13.97
C THR A 134 -2.05 2.96 15.41
N PRO A 135 -0.78 2.93 15.87
CA PRO A 135 -0.43 3.28 17.25
C PRO A 135 -0.64 4.77 17.58
N ASN A 136 -0.75 5.63 16.56
CA ASN A 136 -1.08 7.05 16.73
C ASN A 136 -2.54 7.25 17.17
N GLU A 137 -3.44 6.33 16.82
CA GLU A 137 -4.87 6.44 17.06
C GLU A 137 -5.39 5.42 18.09
N TYR A 138 -4.69 4.28 18.22
CA TYR A 138 -5.02 3.17 19.12
C TYR A 138 -3.77 2.78 19.91
N SER A 139 -3.32 3.65 20.80
CA SER A 139 -2.01 3.51 21.45
C SER A 139 -2.02 2.51 22.62
N ARG A 140 -3.07 2.53 23.44
CA ARG A 140 -3.15 1.82 24.72
C ARG A 140 -3.77 0.43 24.50
N VAL A 141 -3.02 -0.62 24.79
CA VAL A 141 -3.46 -2.00 24.54
C VAL A 141 -3.52 -2.77 25.85
N LEU A 142 -4.62 -3.46 26.13
CA LEU A 142 -4.69 -4.44 27.22
C LEU A 142 -4.72 -5.85 26.64
N ALA A 143 -3.67 -6.64 26.88
CA ALA A 143 -3.65 -8.06 26.58
C ALA A 143 -4.13 -8.87 27.80
N ILE A 144 -5.24 -9.57 27.63
CA ILE A 144 -5.83 -10.43 28.67
C ILE A 144 -5.46 -11.88 28.37
N CYS A 145 -4.47 -12.41 29.10
CA CYS A 145 -3.84 -13.69 28.81
C CYS A 145 -4.39 -14.81 29.72
N GLY A 146 -4.80 -15.92 29.11
CA GLY A 146 -5.21 -17.12 29.82
C GLY A 146 -4.04 -18.03 30.21
N PRO A 147 -4.30 -19.13 30.93
CA PRO A 147 -3.25 -20.03 31.43
C PRO A 147 -2.65 -20.95 30.34
N GLY A 148 -3.24 -21.04 29.15
CA GLY A 148 -2.82 -21.95 28.09
C GLY A 148 -1.97 -21.31 27.01
N ASN A 149 -1.82 -22.01 25.88
CA ASN A 149 -1.05 -21.53 24.72
C ASN A 149 -1.59 -20.21 24.18
N ASN A 150 -2.92 -20.03 24.13
CA ASN A 150 -3.53 -18.77 23.69
C ASN A 150 -3.05 -17.57 24.53
N GLY A 151 -2.88 -17.77 25.84
CA GLY A 151 -2.32 -16.74 26.71
C GLY A 151 -0.86 -16.45 26.40
N GLY A 152 -0.07 -17.49 26.08
CA GLY A 152 1.29 -17.34 25.59
C GLY A 152 1.37 -16.55 24.28
N ASP A 153 0.47 -16.81 23.33
CA ASP A 153 0.35 -16.03 22.09
C ASP A 153 0.05 -14.55 22.38
N GLY A 154 -0.82 -14.28 23.35
CA GLY A 154 -1.10 -12.93 23.85
C GLY A 154 0.12 -12.24 24.49
N LEU A 155 0.93 -12.97 25.26
CA LEU A 155 2.17 -12.44 25.84
C LEU A 155 3.19 -12.07 24.75
N VAL A 156 3.35 -12.93 23.75
CA VAL A 156 4.21 -12.66 22.58
C VAL A 156 3.68 -11.45 21.79
N ALA A 157 2.36 -11.39 21.55
CA ALA A 157 1.73 -10.28 20.85
C ALA A 157 1.96 -8.94 21.57
N ALA A 158 1.81 -8.90 22.91
CA ALA A 158 2.08 -7.72 23.71
C ALA A 158 3.54 -7.24 23.56
N ARG A 159 4.51 -8.16 23.53
CA ARG A 159 5.92 -7.82 23.29
C ARG A 159 6.13 -7.19 21.91
N HIS A 160 5.58 -7.78 20.85
CA HIS A 160 5.72 -7.22 19.51
C HIS A 160 5.01 -5.88 19.35
N LEU A 161 3.82 -5.72 19.93
CA LEU A 161 3.10 -4.45 19.95
C LEU A 161 3.92 -3.33 20.61
N TYR A 162 4.66 -3.61 21.68
CA TYR A 162 5.60 -2.63 22.24
C TYR A 162 6.64 -2.18 21.19
N HIS A 163 7.24 -3.13 20.47
CA HIS A 163 8.22 -2.81 19.41
C HIS A 163 7.59 -2.10 18.21
N PHE A 164 6.29 -2.26 17.98
CA PHE A 164 5.54 -1.57 16.94
C PHE A 164 5.08 -0.16 17.35
N GLY A 165 5.39 0.28 18.57
CA GLY A 165 5.11 1.64 19.06
C GLY A 165 3.83 1.78 19.89
N TYR A 166 3.17 0.68 20.25
CA TYR A 166 2.03 0.68 21.17
C TYR A 166 2.47 0.73 22.63
N LYS A 167 1.51 0.98 23.52
CA LYS A 167 1.67 0.96 24.98
C LYS A 167 0.86 -0.21 25.57
N PRO A 168 1.41 -1.43 25.54
CA PRO A 168 0.71 -2.60 26.06
C PRO A 168 0.71 -2.64 27.60
N TYR A 169 -0.35 -3.23 28.13
CA TYR A 169 -0.57 -3.66 29.50
C TYR A 169 -0.99 -5.13 29.46
N VAL A 170 -0.63 -5.92 30.46
CA VAL A 170 -0.93 -7.36 30.49
C VAL A 170 -1.71 -7.72 31.75
N CYS A 171 -2.88 -8.33 31.57
CA CYS A 171 -3.58 -9.03 32.65
C CYS A 171 -3.35 -10.53 32.48
N TYR A 172 -2.59 -11.14 33.39
CA TYR A 172 -2.28 -12.58 33.36
C TYR A 172 -2.62 -13.24 34.71
N PRO A 173 -3.92 -13.47 35.01
CA PRO A 173 -4.38 -13.81 36.37
C PRO A 173 -3.85 -15.15 36.88
N LYS A 174 -3.67 -16.12 35.97
CA LYS A 174 -3.20 -17.47 36.30
C LYS A 174 -1.95 -17.80 35.49
N ARG A 175 -0.80 -17.45 36.06
CA ARG A 175 0.51 -17.72 35.45
C ARG A 175 0.83 -19.22 35.44
N THR A 176 1.22 -19.74 34.28
CA THR A 176 1.57 -21.15 34.13
C THR A 176 3.00 -21.41 34.59
N PRO A 177 3.24 -22.35 35.53
CA PRO A 177 4.55 -22.59 36.11
C PRO A 177 5.41 -23.49 35.21
N LYS A 178 5.66 -23.03 33.98
CA LYS A 178 6.55 -23.69 33.00
C LYS A 178 7.57 -22.67 32.50
N ALA A 179 8.80 -23.14 32.27
CA ALA A 179 9.93 -22.29 31.88
C ALA A 179 9.64 -21.37 30.69
N LEU A 180 8.92 -21.85 29.68
CA LEU A 180 8.48 -21.06 28.53
C LEU A 180 7.73 -19.79 28.95
N TYR A 181 6.68 -19.95 29.77
CA TYR A 181 5.82 -18.84 30.19
C TYR A 181 6.55 -17.90 31.15
N THR A 182 7.38 -18.43 32.05
CA THR A 182 8.28 -17.61 32.89
C THR A 182 9.22 -16.77 32.03
N GLY A 183 9.77 -17.34 30.95
CA GLY A 183 10.60 -16.63 29.99
C GLY A 183 9.85 -15.50 29.29
N LEU A 184 8.62 -15.75 28.81
CA LEU A 184 7.78 -14.72 28.17
C LEU A 184 7.45 -13.57 29.13
N VAL A 185 7.10 -13.87 30.37
CA VAL A 185 6.88 -12.86 31.42
C VAL A 185 8.14 -12.04 31.65
N THR A 186 9.31 -12.69 31.78
CA THR A 186 10.60 -12.01 31.98
C THR A 186 10.92 -11.06 30.82
N GLN A 187 10.63 -11.46 29.57
CA GLN A 187 10.81 -10.62 28.39
C GLN A 187 9.95 -9.36 28.47
N LEU A 188 8.66 -9.49 28.83
CA LEU A 188 7.76 -8.35 28.99
C LEU A 188 8.20 -7.42 30.13
N GLU A 189 8.58 -7.97 31.27
CA GLU A 189 9.09 -7.21 32.42
C GLU A 189 10.38 -6.44 32.07
N SER A 190 11.27 -7.02 31.25
CA SER A 190 12.48 -6.34 30.78
C SER A 190 12.20 -5.13 29.86
N LEU A 191 11.02 -5.09 29.24
CA LEU A 191 10.53 -3.96 28.47
C LEU A 191 9.71 -2.98 29.32
N SER A 192 9.61 -3.22 30.64
CA SER A 192 8.78 -2.45 31.57
C SER A 192 7.29 -2.42 31.20
N ILE A 193 6.80 -3.49 30.56
CA ILE A 193 5.37 -3.63 30.24
C ILE A 193 4.60 -3.94 31.54
N PRO A 194 3.59 -3.12 31.94
CA PRO A 194 2.91 -3.31 33.21
C PRO A 194 2.04 -4.56 33.23
N PHE A 195 2.11 -5.31 34.34
CA PHE A 195 1.17 -6.39 34.63
C PHE A 195 0.10 -5.89 35.62
N LEU A 196 -1.17 -5.98 35.23
CA LEU A 196 -2.32 -5.58 36.04
C LEU A 196 -3.01 -6.82 36.62
N SER A 197 -3.39 -6.77 37.90
CA SER A 197 -4.25 -7.79 38.50
C SER A 197 -5.71 -7.60 38.06
N VAL A 198 -6.58 -8.58 38.30
CA VAL A 198 -8.01 -8.47 37.94
C VAL A 198 -8.70 -7.41 38.80
N GLU A 199 -8.19 -7.22 40.01
CA GLU A 199 -8.64 -6.24 41.00
C GLU A 199 -8.21 -4.82 40.63
N ASP A 200 -7.02 -4.65 40.04
CA ASP A 200 -6.51 -3.34 39.60
C ASP A 200 -7.15 -2.87 38.27
N LEU A 201 -7.74 -3.80 37.50
CA LEU A 201 -8.45 -3.45 36.28
C LEU A 201 -9.76 -2.70 36.61
N PRO A 202 -10.08 -1.63 35.88
CA PRO A 202 -11.37 -0.96 36.03
C PRO A 202 -12.49 -1.89 35.58
N LYS A 203 -13.69 -1.73 36.17
CA LYS A 203 -14.87 -2.50 35.75
C LYS A 203 -15.28 -2.17 34.32
N ASP A 204 -15.14 -0.90 33.95
CA ASP A 204 -15.33 -0.40 32.60
C ASP A 204 -13.96 -0.16 31.97
N LEU A 205 -13.63 -0.91 30.93
CA LEU A 205 -12.33 -0.84 30.26
C LEU A 205 -12.28 0.29 29.20
N SER A 206 -13.40 0.96 28.92
CA SER A 206 -13.54 1.86 27.76
C SER A 206 -12.70 3.13 27.83
N ASN A 207 -12.41 3.63 29.02
CA ASN A 207 -11.69 4.89 29.19
C ASN A 207 -10.17 4.71 29.18
N ASP A 208 -9.67 3.53 29.53
CA ASP A 208 -8.26 3.28 29.84
C ASP A 208 -7.49 2.64 28.68
N PHE A 209 -8.20 1.95 27.79
CA PHE A 209 -7.60 1.20 26.69
C PHE A 209 -8.29 1.53 25.37
N ASP A 210 -7.53 1.42 24.29
CA ASP A 210 -8.02 1.62 22.93
C ASP A 210 -8.22 0.25 22.23
N ILE A 211 -7.43 -0.76 22.61
CA ILE A 211 -7.51 -2.13 22.10
C ILE A 211 -7.52 -3.11 23.29
N ILE A 212 -8.44 -4.07 23.28
CA ILE A 212 -8.45 -5.22 24.18
C ILE A 212 -8.10 -6.48 23.38
N VAL A 213 -6.99 -7.13 23.70
CA VAL A 213 -6.59 -8.41 23.11
C VAL A 213 -7.10 -9.54 23.99
N ASP A 214 -8.13 -10.23 23.51
CA ASP A 214 -8.69 -11.44 24.09
C ASP A 214 -7.80 -12.65 23.73
N ALA A 215 -6.92 -13.00 24.66
CA ALA A 215 -6.01 -14.14 24.59
C ALA A 215 -6.29 -15.14 25.73
N LEU A 216 -7.54 -15.24 26.19
CA LEU A 216 -7.92 -16.10 27.33
C LEU A 216 -7.98 -17.58 26.94
N PHE A 217 -8.86 -17.94 26.00
CA PHE A 217 -9.13 -19.34 25.67
C PHE A 217 -9.10 -19.58 24.15
N GLY A 218 -8.20 -20.48 23.73
CA GLY A 218 -8.11 -20.93 22.34
C GLY A 218 -8.94 -22.19 22.07
N PHE A 219 -8.79 -22.76 20.87
CA PHE A 219 -9.58 -23.90 20.40
C PHE A 219 -9.55 -25.17 21.28
N SER A 220 -8.54 -25.33 22.15
CA SER A 220 -8.40 -26.52 23.00
C SER A 220 -9.22 -26.46 24.30
N PHE A 221 -9.80 -25.29 24.63
CA PHE A 221 -10.59 -25.12 25.83
C PHE A 221 -11.90 -25.93 25.78
N ARG A 222 -12.32 -26.44 26.95
CA ARG A 222 -13.56 -27.22 27.13
C ARG A 222 -14.25 -26.80 28.42
N GLY A 223 -15.58 -26.68 28.36
CA GLY A 223 -16.43 -26.33 29.50
C GLY A 223 -16.68 -24.83 29.63
N ASP A 224 -17.25 -24.42 30.75
CA ASP A 224 -17.56 -23.02 31.02
C ASP A 224 -16.36 -22.28 31.67
N PRO A 225 -16.11 -21.01 31.31
CA PRO A 225 -15.18 -20.14 32.02
C PRO A 225 -15.50 -20.11 33.52
N ARG A 226 -14.45 -20.12 34.36
CA ARG A 226 -14.56 -20.03 35.82
C ARG A 226 -13.81 -18.80 36.33
N PRO A 227 -14.09 -18.34 37.57
CA PRO A 227 -13.34 -17.25 38.18
C PRO A 227 -11.82 -17.42 38.11
N PRO A 228 -11.07 -16.35 37.79
CA PRO A 228 -11.53 -14.98 37.52
C PRO A 228 -11.84 -14.69 36.04
N PHE A 229 -11.89 -15.70 35.17
CA PHE A 229 -11.98 -15.51 33.72
C PHE A 229 -13.38 -15.17 33.22
N ASP A 230 -14.42 -15.63 33.93
CA ASP A 230 -15.82 -15.26 33.68
C ASP A 230 -16.07 -13.76 33.87
N ASP A 231 -15.51 -13.16 34.93
CA ASP A 231 -15.57 -11.70 35.16
C ASP A 231 -14.91 -10.93 34.01
N LEU A 232 -13.71 -11.34 33.58
CA LEU A 232 -12.99 -10.69 32.48
C LEU A 232 -13.76 -10.77 31.16
N ILE A 233 -14.38 -11.92 30.86
CA ILE A 233 -15.27 -12.07 29.69
C ILE A 233 -16.48 -11.15 29.83
N GLY A 234 -17.10 -11.09 31.02
CA GLY A 234 -18.22 -10.19 31.29
C GLY A 234 -17.88 -8.71 31.05
N ARG A 235 -16.69 -8.26 31.48
CA ARG A 235 -16.22 -6.89 31.21
C ARG A 235 -16.10 -6.60 29.71
N MET A 236 -15.59 -7.56 28.92
CA MET A 236 -15.48 -7.41 27.46
C MET A 236 -16.85 -7.38 26.76
N VAL A 237 -17.81 -8.21 27.19
CA VAL A 237 -19.18 -8.20 26.64
C VAL A 237 -19.87 -6.85 26.87
N ASN A 238 -19.66 -6.24 28.04
CA ASN A 238 -20.30 -4.98 28.41
C ASN A 238 -19.78 -3.74 27.66
N LEU A 239 -18.63 -3.82 26.99
CA LEU A 239 -18.04 -2.69 26.23
C LEU A 239 -18.96 -2.14 25.14
N HIS A 240 -19.80 -2.99 24.56
CA HIS A 240 -20.69 -2.64 23.45
C HIS A 240 -22.09 -2.16 23.90
N SER A 241 -22.33 -2.08 25.22
CA SER A 241 -23.66 -1.78 25.78
C SER A 241 -23.92 -0.29 26.02
N ASN A 242 -22.88 0.56 25.94
CA ASN A 242 -22.93 1.99 26.30
C ASN A 242 -22.84 2.93 25.09
N ASP A 243 -23.67 2.70 24.07
CA ASP A 243 -23.74 3.49 22.82
C ASP A 243 -24.36 4.91 23.00
N GLN A 244 -24.40 5.42 24.24
CA GLN A 244 -25.04 6.70 24.60
C GLN A 244 -24.04 7.86 24.81
N THR A 245 -22.74 7.57 24.84
CA THR A 245 -21.68 8.59 24.98
C THR A 245 -20.89 8.69 23.69
N CYS A 246 -20.68 9.89 23.15
CA CYS A 246 -19.88 10.15 21.93
C CYS A 246 -18.37 9.83 22.07
N GLN A 247 -17.98 8.92 22.98
CA GLN A 247 -16.61 8.46 23.18
C GLN A 247 -16.34 7.23 22.32
N LYS A 248 -15.12 7.15 21.80
CA LYS A 248 -14.62 6.03 21.01
C LYS A 248 -14.46 4.80 21.92
N SER A 249 -15.29 3.79 21.73
CA SER A 249 -15.17 2.52 22.46
C SER A 249 -13.90 1.76 22.04
N PRO A 250 -13.29 0.99 22.96
CA PRO A 250 -12.15 0.14 22.63
C PRO A 250 -12.58 -0.97 21.67
N VAL A 251 -11.66 -1.33 20.77
CA VAL A 251 -11.86 -2.46 19.87
C VAL A 251 -11.41 -3.77 20.52
N ILE A 252 -12.15 -4.85 20.29
CA ILE A 252 -11.82 -6.18 20.81
C ILE A 252 -11.16 -7.02 19.71
N VAL A 253 -9.99 -7.58 20.02
CA VAL A 253 -9.21 -8.46 19.14
C VAL A 253 -9.12 -9.85 19.77
N SER A 254 -9.82 -10.83 19.23
CA SER A 254 -9.75 -12.21 19.72
C SER A 254 -8.66 -13.01 19.00
N VAL A 255 -7.80 -13.66 19.80
CA VAL A 255 -6.75 -14.55 19.31
C VAL A 255 -7.32 -15.95 19.13
N ASP A 256 -7.20 -16.45 17.92
CA ASP A 256 -7.61 -17.75 17.43
C ASP A 256 -9.13 -17.99 17.35
N ILE A 257 -9.80 -17.90 18.50
CA ILE A 257 -11.25 -17.96 18.66
C ILE A 257 -11.69 -16.93 19.72
N PRO A 258 -12.91 -16.39 19.66
CA PRO A 258 -13.41 -15.54 20.74
C PRO A 258 -13.62 -16.34 22.02
N SER A 259 -13.06 -15.88 23.14
CA SER A 259 -13.13 -16.61 24.40
C SER A 259 -14.56 -16.77 24.88
N GLY A 260 -14.93 -18.00 25.26
CA GLY A 260 -16.29 -18.36 25.67
C GLY A 260 -17.18 -18.84 24.52
N TRP A 261 -16.77 -18.73 23.26
CA TRP A 261 -17.48 -19.33 22.14
C TRP A 261 -17.25 -20.84 22.08
N HIS A 262 -18.24 -21.58 21.59
CA HIS A 262 -18.06 -22.97 21.18
C HIS A 262 -17.21 -23.01 19.91
N VAL A 263 -16.19 -23.87 19.88
CA VAL A 263 -15.17 -23.92 18.81
C VAL A 263 -15.75 -24.19 17.42
N GLU A 264 -16.92 -24.82 17.35
CA GLU A 264 -17.58 -25.15 16.09
C GLU A 264 -18.87 -24.36 15.84
N GLU A 265 -19.62 -24.08 16.90
CA GLU A 265 -20.97 -23.50 16.79
C GLU A 265 -20.97 -21.98 17.02
N GLY A 266 -19.87 -21.43 17.53
CA GLY A 266 -19.72 -20.02 17.86
C GLY A 266 -20.44 -19.65 19.16
N ASP A 267 -21.01 -18.45 19.20
CA ASP A 267 -21.80 -17.98 20.33
C ASP A 267 -23.19 -18.65 20.36
N ILE A 268 -23.28 -19.77 21.06
CA ILE A 268 -24.52 -20.55 21.18
C ILE A 268 -25.62 -19.75 21.91
N ARG A 269 -25.25 -18.88 22.87
CA ARG A 269 -26.20 -18.18 23.74
C ARG A 269 -26.55 -16.77 23.25
N GLY A 270 -25.78 -16.20 22.32
CA GLY A 270 -25.96 -14.84 21.82
C GLY A 270 -25.49 -13.75 22.80
N GLU A 271 -24.81 -14.15 23.87
CA GLU A 271 -24.34 -13.31 24.99
C GLU A 271 -22.81 -13.26 25.06
N GLY A 272 -22.13 -13.83 24.07
CA GLY A 272 -20.68 -13.92 24.02
C GLY A 272 -20.01 -12.61 23.58
N ILE A 273 -18.68 -12.61 23.64
CA ILE A 273 -17.85 -11.51 23.16
C ILE A 273 -18.14 -11.26 21.68
N ARG A 274 -18.20 -9.99 21.29
CA ARG A 274 -18.31 -9.54 19.89
C ARG A 274 -17.02 -8.86 19.49
N PRO A 275 -16.03 -9.60 18.96
CA PRO A 275 -14.77 -9.01 18.56
C PRO A 275 -14.91 -8.16 17.29
N ASP A 276 -14.20 -7.04 17.24
CA ASP A 276 -14.02 -6.25 16.02
C ASP A 276 -13.01 -6.92 15.07
N MET A 277 -12.03 -7.61 15.66
CA MET A 277 -11.04 -8.39 14.93
C MET A 277 -10.94 -9.82 15.45
N LEU A 278 -10.95 -10.78 14.53
CA LEU A 278 -10.59 -12.17 14.80
C LEU A 278 -9.30 -12.50 14.08
N VAL A 279 -8.28 -12.99 14.79
CA VAL A 279 -7.04 -13.49 14.20
C VAL A 279 -7.01 -15.01 14.34
N SER A 280 -7.46 -15.72 13.31
CA SER A 280 -7.38 -17.18 13.27
C SER A 280 -5.95 -17.64 13.06
N LEU A 281 -5.45 -18.57 13.88
CA LEU A 281 -4.10 -19.11 13.76
C LEU A 281 -4.12 -20.46 13.04
N THR A 282 -3.12 -20.71 12.18
CA THR A 282 -2.93 -21.93 11.37
C THR A 282 -3.99 -22.09 10.29
N ALA A 283 -5.25 -22.24 10.69
CA ALA A 283 -6.45 -22.20 9.86
C ALA A 283 -7.65 -21.75 10.71
N PRO A 284 -8.68 -21.10 10.13
CA PRO A 284 -9.88 -20.72 10.87
C PRO A 284 -10.59 -21.93 11.49
N LYS A 285 -11.11 -21.77 12.71
CA LYS A 285 -11.99 -22.77 13.34
C LYS A 285 -13.43 -22.58 12.88
N LEU A 286 -14.24 -23.64 12.90
CA LEU A 286 -15.62 -23.61 12.42
C LEU A 286 -16.48 -22.48 13.02
N CYS A 287 -16.26 -22.10 14.28
CA CYS A 287 -16.92 -20.97 14.92
C CYS A 287 -16.72 -19.63 14.19
N ALA A 288 -15.58 -19.46 13.50
CA ALA A 288 -15.27 -18.24 12.76
C ALA A 288 -16.24 -17.98 11.61
N LYS A 289 -17.00 -18.97 11.14
CA LYS A 289 -18.11 -18.76 10.19
C LYS A 289 -19.24 -17.89 10.77
N LYS A 290 -19.32 -17.77 12.10
CA LYS A 290 -20.28 -16.93 12.83
C LYS A 290 -19.71 -15.57 13.20
N PHE A 291 -18.43 -15.31 12.87
CA PHE A 291 -17.82 -14.01 13.11
C PHE A 291 -18.47 -12.95 12.21
N CYS A 292 -18.85 -11.82 12.80
CA CYS A 292 -19.49 -10.71 12.10
C CYS A 292 -18.74 -9.38 12.28
N GLY A 293 -17.57 -9.38 12.92
CA GLY A 293 -16.76 -8.18 13.06
C GLY A 293 -16.15 -7.72 11.73
N PRO A 294 -15.69 -6.47 11.64
CA PRO A 294 -15.18 -5.87 10.41
C PRO A 294 -13.86 -6.49 9.92
N HIS A 295 -13.11 -7.21 10.77
CA HIS A 295 -11.76 -7.66 10.44
C HIS A 295 -11.52 -9.13 10.80
N HIS A 296 -11.34 -9.98 9.80
CA HIS A 296 -10.90 -11.36 10.01
C HIS A 296 -9.53 -11.55 9.35
N PHE A 297 -8.56 -11.99 10.12
CA PHE A 297 -7.21 -12.28 9.65
C PHE A 297 -6.88 -13.76 9.86
N LEU A 298 -6.08 -14.28 8.93
CA LEU A 298 -5.38 -15.55 9.07
C LEU A 298 -3.92 -15.26 9.38
N GLY A 299 -3.45 -15.78 10.50
CA GLY A 299 -2.07 -15.76 10.96
C GLY A 299 -1.48 -17.16 11.08
N GLY A 300 -0.23 -17.24 11.56
CA GLY A 300 0.48 -18.51 11.67
C GLY A 300 0.96 -19.03 10.32
N ARG A 301 1.74 -18.20 9.61
CA ARG A 301 2.36 -18.52 8.32
C ARG A 301 3.50 -19.54 8.45
N PHE A 302 3.17 -20.75 8.89
CA PHE A 302 4.11 -21.86 9.08
C PHE A 302 3.53 -23.22 8.65
N VAL A 303 2.30 -23.26 8.13
CA VAL A 303 1.63 -24.49 7.71
C VAL A 303 2.38 -25.14 6.53
N PRO A 304 2.96 -26.34 6.71
CA PRO A 304 3.66 -27.03 5.62
C PRO A 304 2.67 -27.55 4.57
N PRO A 305 3.07 -27.66 3.28
CA PRO A 305 2.20 -28.18 2.23
C PRO A 305 1.60 -29.57 2.55
N ALA A 306 2.38 -30.45 3.18
CA ALA A 306 1.91 -31.78 3.56
C ALA A 306 0.73 -31.76 4.57
N ILE A 307 0.69 -30.76 5.47
CA ILE A 307 -0.45 -30.56 6.38
C ILE A 307 -1.63 -30.01 5.58
N ALA A 308 -1.39 -29.00 4.74
CA ALA A 308 -2.45 -28.43 3.92
C ALA A 308 -3.13 -29.49 3.04
N ASP A 309 -2.35 -30.37 2.41
CA ASP A 309 -2.87 -31.48 1.60
C ASP A 309 -3.61 -32.52 2.44
N LYS A 310 -3.05 -32.94 3.60
CA LYS A 310 -3.67 -33.94 4.49
C LYS A 310 -5.06 -33.50 4.96
N PHE A 311 -5.19 -32.24 5.37
CA PHE A 311 -6.44 -31.70 5.91
C PHE A 311 -7.26 -30.95 4.85
N LYS A 312 -6.85 -30.97 3.57
CA LYS A 312 -7.52 -30.28 2.45
C LYS A 312 -7.77 -28.79 2.75
N LEU A 313 -6.75 -28.14 3.30
CA LEU A 313 -6.78 -26.73 3.63
C LEU A 313 -6.58 -25.88 2.38
N HIS A 314 -7.60 -25.11 2.02
CA HIS A 314 -7.48 -24.03 1.06
C HIS A 314 -7.12 -22.77 1.84
N LEU A 315 -5.82 -22.44 1.89
CA LEU A 315 -5.31 -21.25 2.55
C LEU A 315 -4.93 -20.20 1.50
N PRO A 316 -5.26 -18.92 1.72
CA PRO A 316 -4.87 -17.85 0.81
C PRO A 316 -3.35 -17.64 0.79
N ALA A 317 -2.85 -17.08 -0.30
CA ALA A 317 -1.46 -16.68 -0.40
C ALA A 317 -1.20 -15.45 0.50
N TYR A 318 -0.18 -15.54 1.36
CA TYR A 318 0.25 -14.40 2.17
C TYR A 318 1.02 -13.38 1.30
N PRO A 319 0.68 -12.08 1.37
CA PRO A 319 1.32 -11.06 0.54
C PRO A 319 2.77 -10.81 0.98
N GLY A 320 3.71 -10.93 0.04
CA GLY A 320 5.13 -10.66 0.28
C GLY A 320 5.68 -11.42 1.49
N THR A 321 6.23 -10.67 2.46
CA THR A 321 6.76 -11.18 3.73
C THR A 321 5.79 -11.07 4.90
N SER A 322 4.52 -10.76 4.66
CA SER A 322 3.53 -10.61 5.72
C SER A 322 3.33 -11.93 6.48
N MET A 323 3.14 -11.82 7.81
CA MET A 323 2.82 -12.93 8.71
C MET A 323 1.31 -13.11 8.90
N CYS A 324 0.50 -12.23 8.33
CA CYS A 324 -0.95 -12.31 8.33
C CYS A 324 -1.52 -12.00 6.94
N VAL A 325 -2.75 -12.43 6.71
CA VAL A 325 -3.52 -12.09 5.51
C VAL A 325 -4.98 -11.93 5.89
N ARG A 326 -5.61 -10.86 5.43
CA ARG A 326 -7.03 -10.62 5.64
C ARG A 326 -7.85 -11.67 4.90
N ILE A 327 -8.82 -12.26 5.58
CA ILE A 327 -9.76 -13.25 5.05
C ILE A 327 -11.21 -12.78 5.30
N GLY A 328 -12.17 -13.38 4.59
CA GLY A 328 -13.58 -12.99 4.69
C GLY A 328 -13.94 -11.76 3.85
N LYS A 329 -15.17 -11.26 4.04
CA LYS A 329 -15.69 -10.13 3.25
C LYS A 329 -14.97 -8.84 3.64
N PRO A 330 -14.47 -8.04 2.68
CA PRO A 330 -13.94 -6.72 2.99
C PRO A 330 -15.06 -5.90 3.64
N PRO A 331 -14.75 -5.07 4.66
CA PRO A 331 -15.76 -4.26 5.31
C PRO A 331 -16.47 -3.38 4.27
N SER A 332 -17.78 -3.20 4.41
CA SER A 332 -18.49 -2.17 3.66
C SER A 332 -17.96 -0.82 4.10
N VAL A 333 -17.17 -0.18 3.26
CA VAL A 333 -16.59 1.14 3.55
C VAL A 333 -17.68 2.18 3.37
N ASP A 334 -18.11 2.80 4.46
CA ASP A 334 -18.84 4.07 4.38
C ASP A 334 -17.84 5.15 3.94
N VAL A 335 -17.94 5.57 2.69
CA VAL A 335 -17.05 6.60 2.12
C VAL A 335 -17.12 7.91 2.93
N SER A 336 -18.25 8.19 3.57
CA SER A 336 -18.41 9.40 4.39
C SER A 336 -17.61 9.35 5.69
N SER A 337 -17.30 8.15 6.20
CA SER A 337 -16.55 7.93 7.43
C SER A 337 -15.03 7.87 7.22
N LEU A 338 -14.53 7.87 5.99
CA LEU A 338 -13.08 7.93 5.66
C LEU A 338 -12.45 9.30 5.96
N ARG A 339 -13.15 10.15 6.70
CA ARG A 339 -12.70 11.50 7.02
C ARG A 339 -11.52 11.45 7.97
N GLU A 340 -10.43 12.06 7.56
CA GLU A 340 -9.28 12.34 8.43
C GLU A 340 -9.37 13.74 9.05
N ASN A 341 -8.85 13.89 10.27
CA ASN A 341 -8.70 15.18 10.93
C ASN A 341 -7.25 15.66 10.77
N TYR A 342 -7.06 16.68 9.94
CA TYR A 342 -5.73 17.23 9.67
C TYR A 342 -5.19 18.00 10.87
N ILE A 343 -3.96 17.68 11.30
CA ILE A 343 -3.21 18.47 12.28
C ILE A 343 -2.04 19.10 11.55
N SER A 344 -2.10 20.42 11.35
CA SER A 344 -1.08 21.15 10.59
C SER A 344 -0.82 22.52 11.19
N PRO A 345 0.37 23.11 10.98
CA PRO A 345 0.63 24.50 11.35
C PRO A 345 -0.34 25.46 10.63
N GLU A 346 -0.62 26.60 11.25
CA GLU A 346 -1.34 27.71 10.60
C GLU A 346 -0.56 28.23 9.39
N PHE A 347 -1.28 28.70 8.38
CA PHE A 347 -0.69 29.28 7.17
C PHE A 347 -1.25 30.68 6.91
N LEU A 348 -0.46 31.69 7.29
CA LEU A 348 -0.86 33.09 7.35
C LEU A 348 -0.13 33.97 6.32
N GLU A 349 -0.75 35.08 5.96
CA GLU A 349 -0.32 36.02 4.91
C GLU A 349 1.05 36.66 5.18
N ASP A 350 1.43 36.81 6.44
CA ASP A 350 2.71 37.38 6.86
C ASP A 350 3.85 36.36 6.95
N GLN A 351 3.55 35.07 6.74
CA GLN A 351 4.50 33.95 6.80
C GLN A 351 4.94 33.44 5.42
N VAL A 352 4.34 33.98 4.36
CA VAL A 352 4.57 33.53 2.98
C VAL A 352 5.55 34.42 2.23
N GLU A 353 6.23 33.82 1.25
CA GLU A 353 7.10 34.57 0.35
C GLU A 353 6.28 35.49 -0.56
N ALA A 354 6.82 36.66 -0.90
CA ALA A 354 6.15 37.60 -1.81
C ALA A 354 6.00 37.05 -3.24
N ASP A 355 6.94 36.22 -3.67
CA ASP A 355 6.90 35.54 -4.97
C ASP A 355 6.38 34.11 -4.81
N PRO A 356 5.34 33.71 -5.55
CA PRO A 356 4.74 32.38 -5.39
C PRO A 356 5.65 31.24 -5.86
N ILE A 357 6.62 31.48 -6.74
CA ILE A 357 7.62 30.46 -7.12
C ILE A 357 8.55 30.18 -5.95
N ASP A 358 8.93 31.21 -5.18
CA ASP A 358 9.77 31.03 -3.99
C ASP A 358 8.98 30.30 -2.88
N GLN A 359 7.69 30.64 -2.72
CA GLN A 359 6.78 29.92 -1.83
C GLN A 359 6.60 28.45 -2.25
N PHE A 360 6.46 28.18 -3.55
CA PHE A 360 6.40 26.81 -4.07
C PHE A 360 7.68 26.05 -3.79
N HIS A 361 8.85 26.67 -4.02
CA HIS A 361 10.14 26.06 -3.78
C HIS A 361 10.31 25.65 -2.30
N LYS A 362 9.88 26.52 -1.37
CA LYS A 362 9.85 26.23 0.07
C LYS A 362 9.02 24.98 0.38
N TRP A 363 7.76 24.93 -0.06
CA TRP A 363 6.90 23.76 0.18
C TRP A 363 7.37 22.49 -0.54
N PHE A 364 7.94 22.62 -1.74
CA PHE A 364 8.51 21.49 -2.46
C PHE A 364 9.70 20.89 -1.70
N ASN A 365 10.57 21.74 -1.12
CA ASN A 365 11.68 21.28 -0.28
C ASN A 365 11.18 20.60 1.00
N ASP A 366 10.11 21.08 1.62
CA ASP A 366 9.47 20.41 2.76
C ASP A 366 8.97 19.01 2.37
N ALA A 367 8.31 18.89 1.21
CA ALA A 367 7.82 17.61 0.68
C ALA A 367 8.97 16.61 0.42
N VAL A 368 10.11 17.09 -0.08
CA VAL A 368 11.33 16.28 -0.26
C VAL A 368 11.93 15.89 1.10
N ALA A 369 12.04 16.83 2.04
CA ALA A 369 12.60 16.59 3.36
C ALA A 369 11.76 15.60 4.19
N ALA A 370 10.44 15.62 4.02
CA ALA A 370 9.51 14.66 4.61
C ALA A 370 9.60 13.25 4.00
N GLY A 371 10.38 13.07 2.92
CA GLY A 371 10.53 11.78 2.26
C GLY A 371 9.28 11.32 1.52
N LEU A 372 8.43 12.25 1.08
CA LEU A 372 7.23 11.91 0.33
C LEU A 372 7.58 11.18 -0.95
N ARG A 373 6.73 10.23 -1.34
CA ARG A 373 6.91 9.47 -2.58
C ARG A 373 6.57 10.36 -3.78
N GLU A 374 7.54 10.58 -4.67
CA GLU A 374 7.39 11.35 -5.91
C GLU A 374 6.74 12.75 -5.69
N PRO A 375 7.37 13.64 -4.89
CA PRO A 375 6.80 14.96 -4.58
C PRO A 375 6.64 15.85 -5.83
N ASN A 376 7.29 15.50 -6.92
CA ASN A 376 7.19 16.14 -8.22
C ASN A 376 6.08 15.58 -9.12
N ALA A 377 5.26 14.64 -8.65
CA ALA A 377 4.06 14.20 -9.35
C ALA A 377 2.97 15.28 -9.29
N MET A 378 2.33 15.54 -10.43
CA MET A 378 1.24 16.52 -10.54
C MET A 378 0.15 16.05 -11.49
N ALA A 379 -1.10 16.39 -11.21
CA ALA A 379 -2.18 16.22 -12.17
C ALA A 379 -2.14 17.37 -13.18
N LEU A 380 -2.05 17.04 -14.48
CA LEU A 380 -2.19 17.96 -15.59
C LEU A 380 -3.62 17.92 -16.13
N SER A 381 -4.33 19.03 -15.98
CA SER A 381 -5.68 19.25 -16.46
C SER A 381 -5.67 20.19 -17.67
N THR A 382 -6.31 19.75 -18.75
CA THR A 382 -6.43 20.49 -20.01
C THR A 382 -7.87 20.39 -20.52
N ALA A 383 -8.25 21.28 -21.44
CA ALA A 383 -9.58 21.31 -22.03
C ALA A 383 -9.48 21.31 -23.56
N SER A 384 -10.35 20.58 -24.25
CA SER A 384 -10.51 20.75 -25.70
C SER A 384 -11.13 22.12 -26.03
N LYS A 385 -11.09 22.52 -27.30
CA LYS A 385 -11.79 23.75 -27.77
C LYS A 385 -13.30 23.77 -27.47
N ASP A 386 -13.92 22.61 -27.33
CA ASP A 386 -15.34 22.46 -26.99
C ASP A 386 -15.60 22.44 -25.47
N GLY A 387 -14.57 22.72 -24.65
CA GLY A 387 -14.67 22.75 -23.19
C GLY A 387 -14.65 21.38 -22.50
N LYS A 388 -14.33 20.29 -23.21
CA LYS A 388 -14.23 18.95 -22.59
C LYS A 388 -12.92 18.84 -21.80
N LEU A 389 -13.05 18.62 -20.49
CA LEU A 389 -11.91 18.54 -19.57
C LEU A 389 -11.29 17.13 -19.57
N SER A 390 -9.97 17.06 -19.36
CA SER A 390 -9.29 15.80 -19.08
C SER A 390 -8.07 15.97 -18.15
N SER A 391 -7.90 15.05 -17.19
CA SER A 391 -6.81 15.07 -16.21
C SER A 391 -5.96 13.80 -16.30
N ARG A 392 -4.65 13.90 -16.05
CA ARG A 392 -3.74 12.75 -15.92
C ARG A 392 -2.52 13.14 -15.10
N MET A 393 -1.90 12.18 -14.42
CA MET A 393 -0.63 12.43 -13.73
C MET A 393 0.52 12.59 -14.73
N VAL A 394 1.39 13.57 -14.45
CA VAL A 394 2.67 13.80 -15.11
C VAL A 394 3.70 14.17 -14.04
N LEU A 395 4.98 14.20 -14.40
CA LEU A 395 6.04 14.59 -13.49
C LEU A 395 6.55 15.99 -13.85
N LEU A 396 6.63 16.87 -12.86
CA LEU A 396 7.38 18.11 -12.94
C LEU A 396 8.87 17.79 -13.13
N LYS A 397 9.51 18.48 -14.07
CA LYS A 397 10.93 18.29 -14.43
C LYS A 397 11.80 19.52 -14.22
N GLY A 398 11.19 20.68 -14.09
CA GLY A 398 11.85 21.91 -13.70
C GLY A 398 10.81 22.96 -13.36
N PHE A 399 11.20 23.92 -12.54
CA PHE A 399 10.43 25.12 -12.31
C PHE A 399 11.40 26.26 -12.00
N ASP A 400 11.05 27.46 -12.44
CA ASP A 400 11.81 28.69 -12.24
C ASP A 400 10.84 29.89 -12.33
N LYS A 401 11.37 31.11 -12.36
CA LYS A 401 10.56 32.34 -12.48
C LYS A 401 9.74 32.41 -13.78
N GLU A 402 10.10 31.64 -14.81
CA GLU A 402 9.38 31.54 -16.08
C GLU A 402 8.30 30.44 -16.05
N GLY A 403 8.23 29.61 -15.01
CA GLY A 403 7.10 28.71 -14.76
C GLY A 403 7.47 27.23 -14.62
N PHE A 404 6.49 26.34 -14.86
CA PHE A 404 6.55 24.92 -14.53
C PHE A 404 6.69 24.05 -15.79
N VAL A 405 7.69 23.17 -15.83
CA VAL A 405 8.08 22.40 -17.02
C VAL A 405 7.81 20.90 -16.85
N TRP A 406 7.17 20.30 -17.85
CA TRP A 406 7.03 18.85 -18.01
C TRP A 406 7.27 18.43 -19.46
N TYR A 407 7.57 17.16 -19.68
CA TYR A 407 7.86 16.62 -21.01
C TYR A 407 6.90 15.51 -21.39
N THR A 408 6.47 15.48 -22.65
CA THR A 408 5.45 14.55 -23.15
C THR A 408 5.60 14.33 -24.65
N ASN A 409 4.80 13.40 -25.17
CA ASN A 409 4.55 13.28 -26.60
C ASN A 409 3.58 14.41 -27.07
N TYR A 410 3.99 15.17 -28.08
CA TYR A 410 3.25 16.25 -28.73
C TYR A 410 2.05 15.79 -29.57
N GLU A 411 1.90 14.49 -29.81
CA GLU A 411 0.74 13.85 -30.45
C GLU A 411 -0.22 13.23 -29.43
N SER A 412 0.06 13.37 -28.13
CA SER A 412 -0.84 12.88 -27.09
C SER A 412 -2.14 13.69 -27.06
N ARG A 413 -3.20 13.10 -26.48
CA ARG A 413 -4.47 13.80 -26.27
C ARG A 413 -4.28 15.17 -25.58
N LYS A 414 -3.43 15.24 -24.57
CA LYS A 414 -3.15 16.50 -23.83
C LYS A 414 -2.46 17.54 -24.70
N ALA A 415 -1.53 17.12 -25.55
CA ALA A 415 -0.84 18.03 -26.46
C ALA A 415 -1.77 18.57 -27.54
N HIS A 416 -2.71 17.75 -28.04
CA HIS A 416 -3.77 18.22 -28.94
C HIS A 416 -4.67 19.25 -28.24
N GLU A 417 -5.14 18.97 -27.03
CA GLU A 417 -5.93 19.91 -26.22
C GLU A 417 -5.19 21.23 -25.99
N ILE A 418 -3.89 21.19 -25.61
CA ILE A 418 -3.04 22.39 -25.44
C ILE A 418 -2.86 23.17 -26.76
N SER A 419 -2.74 22.47 -27.89
CA SER A 419 -2.57 23.15 -29.18
C SER A 419 -3.82 23.91 -29.63
N GLU A 420 -5.00 23.45 -29.23
CA GLU A 420 -6.28 24.11 -29.53
C GLU A 420 -6.65 25.15 -28.46
N ASN A 421 -6.29 24.91 -27.20
CA ASN A 421 -6.51 25.81 -26.07
C ASN A 421 -5.23 25.84 -25.20
N PRO A 422 -4.37 26.87 -25.34
CA PRO A 422 -3.06 26.91 -24.72
C PRO A 422 -3.11 27.32 -23.24
N HIS A 423 -4.02 26.71 -22.48
CA HIS A 423 -4.15 26.87 -21.03
C HIS A 423 -4.19 25.51 -20.35
N ALA A 424 -3.63 25.45 -19.14
CA ALA A 424 -3.70 24.26 -18.31
C ALA A 424 -3.78 24.62 -16.83
N ALA A 425 -4.17 23.62 -16.02
CA ALA A 425 -4.04 23.65 -14.58
C ALA A 425 -3.15 22.48 -14.13
N LEU A 426 -2.28 22.75 -13.15
CA LEU A 426 -1.47 21.76 -12.46
C LEU A 426 -1.93 21.66 -11.01
N LEU A 427 -2.03 20.44 -10.49
CA LEU A 427 -2.38 20.15 -9.11
C LEU A 427 -1.31 19.26 -8.48
N PHE A 428 -0.70 19.75 -7.41
CA PHE A 428 0.15 18.98 -6.51
C PHE A 428 -0.66 18.65 -5.26
N TYR A 429 -0.62 17.39 -4.83
CA TYR A 429 -1.22 16.95 -3.58
C TYR A 429 -0.17 16.17 -2.78
N TRP A 430 0.18 16.72 -1.62
CA TRP A 430 1.15 16.17 -0.68
C TRP A 430 0.40 15.73 0.57
N ASP A 431 -0.19 14.54 0.49
CA ASP A 431 -1.02 13.92 1.52
C ASP A 431 -0.32 13.89 2.89
N GLY A 432 0.94 13.46 2.96
CA GLY A 432 1.70 13.39 4.21
C GLY A 432 1.98 14.75 4.88
N LEU A 433 1.70 15.86 4.19
CA LEU A 433 1.81 17.23 4.73
C LEU A 433 0.46 17.96 4.80
N ASN A 434 -0.63 17.30 4.38
CA ASN A 434 -1.96 17.91 4.20
C ASN A 434 -1.89 19.19 3.35
N ARG A 435 -1.08 19.20 2.29
CA ARG A 435 -0.85 20.36 1.44
C ARG A 435 -1.32 20.11 0.01
N GLN A 436 -1.81 21.18 -0.60
CA GLN A 436 -2.16 21.19 -2.01
C GLN A 436 -1.66 22.50 -2.65
N VAL A 437 -1.13 22.39 -3.87
CA VAL A 437 -0.80 23.56 -4.68
C VAL A 437 -1.49 23.47 -6.04
N ARG A 438 -2.20 24.54 -6.41
CA ARG A 438 -2.81 24.71 -7.73
C ARG A 438 -2.05 25.76 -8.50
N VAL A 439 -1.76 25.49 -9.77
CA VAL A 439 -1.09 26.43 -10.68
C VAL A 439 -1.90 26.51 -11.97
N GLU A 440 -2.28 27.71 -12.38
CA GLU A 440 -3.08 27.93 -13.59
C GLU A 440 -2.42 28.99 -14.48
N GLY A 441 -2.46 28.78 -15.80
CA GLY A 441 -1.96 29.77 -16.75
C GLY A 441 -1.72 29.26 -18.17
N PRO A 442 -1.22 30.14 -19.05
CA PRO A 442 -0.92 29.79 -20.43
C PRO A 442 0.25 28.82 -20.54
N VAL A 443 0.20 27.98 -21.57
CA VAL A 443 1.18 26.93 -21.85
C VAL A 443 1.87 27.19 -23.18
N GLN A 444 3.19 27.08 -23.19
CA GLN A 444 4.02 27.17 -24.39
C GLN A 444 4.97 25.98 -24.49
N LYS A 445 5.39 25.62 -25.71
CA LYS A 445 6.48 24.65 -25.88
C LYS A 445 7.79 25.26 -25.39
N VAL A 446 8.63 24.44 -24.76
CA VAL A 446 10.03 24.84 -24.49
C VAL A 446 10.83 24.80 -25.80
N SER A 447 12.04 25.36 -25.78
CA SER A 447 12.88 25.34 -26.98
C SER A 447 13.25 23.90 -27.38
N ASP A 448 13.57 23.70 -28.66
CA ASP A 448 13.97 22.37 -29.14
C ASP A 448 15.31 21.95 -28.50
N GLU A 449 16.20 22.90 -28.23
CA GLU A 449 17.47 22.70 -27.51
C GLU A 449 17.23 22.26 -26.06
N GLU A 450 16.29 22.90 -25.35
CA GLU A 450 15.90 22.50 -23.99
C GLU A 450 15.30 21.08 -23.98
N SER A 451 14.48 20.76 -24.99
CA SER A 451 13.92 19.42 -25.18
C SER A 451 14.99 18.38 -25.49
N GLU A 452 15.96 18.70 -26.36
CA GLU A 452 17.08 17.82 -26.74
C GLU A 452 17.95 17.52 -25.52
N LYS A 453 18.35 18.56 -24.80
CA LYS A 453 19.17 18.45 -23.58
C LYS A 453 18.51 17.55 -22.55
N TYR A 454 17.22 17.77 -22.27
CA TYR A 454 16.51 16.93 -21.32
C TYR A 454 16.30 15.51 -21.85
N PHE A 455 15.98 15.31 -23.13
CA PHE A 455 15.84 13.97 -23.72
C PHE A 455 17.08 13.11 -23.48
N HIS A 456 18.27 13.65 -23.76
CA HIS A 456 19.54 12.92 -23.60
C HIS A 456 19.96 12.71 -22.14
N SER A 457 19.44 13.50 -21.20
CA SER A 457 19.66 13.26 -19.77
C SER A 457 18.91 12.03 -19.23
N ARG A 458 17.89 11.54 -19.96
CA ARG A 458 17.06 10.41 -19.54
C ARG A 458 17.81 9.08 -19.70
N PRO A 459 17.50 8.06 -18.87
CA PRO A 459 18.02 6.71 -19.09
C PRO A 459 17.72 6.20 -20.52
N ARG A 460 18.64 5.42 -21.10
CA ARG A 460 18.52 4.93 -22.49
C ARG A 460 17.19 4.21 -22.77
N GLY A 461 16.70 3.40 -21.84
CA GLY A 461 15.38 2.75 -21.94
C GLY A 461 14.21 3.75 -21.98
N SER A 462 14.31 4.88 -21.28
CA SER A 462 13.32 5.96 -21.34
C SER A 462 13.36 6.72 -22.66
N GLN A 463 14.55 6.90 -23.24
CA GLN A 463 14.71 7.49 -24.58
C GLN A 463 14.03 6.61 -25.64
N MET A 464 14.32 5.30 -25.63
CA MET A 464 13.66 4.33 -26.52
C MET A 464 12.15 4.28 -26.32
N GLY A 465 11.69 4.24 -25.06
CA GLY A 465 10.27 4.26 -24.74
C GLY A 465 9.53 5.50 -25.27
N ALA A 466 10.20 6.65 -25.33
CA ALA A 466 9.61 7.86 -25.92
C ALA A 466 9.48 7.79 -27.46
N ILE A 467 10.29 6.97 -28.14
CA ILE A 467 10.18 6.73 -29.58
C ILE A 467 9.08 5.70 -29.89
N VAL A 468 9.04 4.61 -29.12
CA VAL A 468 8.04 3.53 -29.29
C VAL A 468 6.64 4.03 -28.94
N SER A 469 6.52 4.83 -27.88
CA SER A 469 5.22 5.21 -27.34
C SER A 469 4.61 6.38 -28.12
N LYS A 470 3.78 6.03 -29.12
CA LYS A 470 2.77 6.91 -29.73
C LYS A 470 1.64 7.15 -28.73
N GLN A 471 1.94 7.92 -27.69
CA GLN A 471 1.11 8.07 -26.50
C GLN A 471 -0.33 8.46 -26.86
N SER A 472 -1.31 7.81 -26.23
CA SER A 472 -2.76 8.01 -26.46
C SER A 472 -3.34 7.45 -27.77
N THR A 473 -2.55 6.74 -28.59
CA THR A 473 -3.08 5.98 -29.72
C THR A 473 -3.50 4.56 -29.31
N ILE A 474 -4.47 3.98 -30.02
CA ILE A 474 -4.90 2.59 -29.82
C ILE A 474 -3.84 1.68 -30.45
N VAL A 475 -3.39 0.67 -29.70
CA VAL A 475 -2.47 -0.37 -30.20
C VAL A 475 -3.12 -1.76 -30.10
N PRO A 476 -2.82 -2.71 -31.02
CA PRO A 476 -3.41 -4.05 -31.01
C PRO A 476 -3.12 -4.87 -29.75
N GLY A 477 -2.05 -4.55 -29.02
CA GLY A 477 -1.72 -5.17 -27.75
C GLY A 477 -0.29 -4.90 -27.32
N ARG A 478 0.04 -5.33 -26.10
CA ARG A 478 1.36 -5.12 -25.47
C ARG A 478 2.51 -5.66 -26.32
N HIS A 479 2.31 -6.78 -27.02
CA HIS A 479 3.35 -7.43 -27.82
C HIS A 479 3.92 -6.53 -28.93
N VAL A 480 3.10 -5.64 -29.53
CA VAL A 480 3.55 -4.71 -30.58
C VAL A 480 4.58 -3.72 -30.01
N LEU A 481 4.28 -3.13 -28.85
CA LEU A 481 5.20 -2.20 -28.18
C LEU A 481 6.52 -2.89 -27.77
N HIS A 482 6.44 -4.15 -27.33
CA HIS A 482 7.62 -4.95 -26.98
C HIS A 482 8.49 -5.26 -28.21
N GLN A 483 7.86 -5.55 -29.34
CA GLN A 483 8.56 -5.81 -30.59
C GLN A 483 9.27 -4.56 -31.10
N GLU A 484 8.58 -3.41 -31.18
CA GLU A 484 9.17 -2.12 -31.59
C GLU A 484 10.31 -1.70 -30.66
N TYR A 485 10.17 -1.93 -29.35
CA TYR A 485 11.23 -1.66 -28.38
C TYR A 485 12.48 -2.52 -28.65
N LYS A 486 12.30 -3.82 -28.86
CA LYS A 486 13.43 -4.74 -29.18
C LYS A 486 14.13 -4.38 -30.47
N GLU A 487 13.38 -3.96 -31.49
CA GLU A 487 13.95 -3.51 -32.77
C GLU A 487 14.80 -2.25 -32.60
N LEU A 488 14.32 -1.28 -31.80
CA LEU A 488 15.10 -0.09 -31.47
C LEU A 488 16.32 -0.41 -30.60
N GLU A 489 16.18 -1.29 -29.62
CA GLU A 489 17.29 -1.73 -28.77
C GLU A 489 18.38 -2.41 -29.60
N ALA A 490 18.02 -3.27 -30.56
CA ALA A 490 18.96 -3.87 -31.49
C ALA A 490 19.61 -2.82 -32.41
N LYS A 491 18.82 -1.87 -32.94
CA LYS A 491 19.31 -0.79 -33.81
C LYS A 491 20.33 0.10 -33.12
N PHE A 492 20.17 0.36 -31.83
CA PHE A 492 21.03 1.20 -31.01
C PHE A 492 21.92 0.38 -30.06
N SER A 493 22.22 -0.87 -30.40
CA SER A 493 23.02 -1.78 -29.56
C SER A 493 24.52 -1.42 -29.55
N ASP A 494 25.00 -0.71 -30.55
CA ASP A 494 26.37 -0.21 -30.70
C ASP A 494 26.70 0.99 -29.78
N GLY A 495 25.74 1.43 -28.96
CA GLY A 495 25.91 2.58 -28.08
C GLY A 495 25.69 3.93 -28.76
N SER A 496 25.32 3.96 -30.04
CA SER A 496 25.05 5.20 -30.79
C SER A 496 24.01 6.09 -30.11
N LEU A 497 24.09 7.40 -30.37
CA LEU A 497 23.17 8.38 -29.80
C LEU A 497 21.75 8.16 -30.35
N ILE A 498 20.77 8.04 -29.44
CA ILE A 498 19.37 7.92 -29.81
C ILE A 498 18.84 9.33 -30.08
N PRO A 499 18.41 9.69 -31.30
CA PRO A 499 17.92 11.03 -31.58
C PRO A 499 16.58 11.29 -30.87
N LYS A 500 16.36 12.52 -30.40
CA LYS A 500 15.04 12.94 -29.90
C LYS A 500 14.02 12.88 -31.05
N PRO A 501 12.88 12.20 -30.87
CA PRO A 501 11.83 12.22 -31.89
C PRO A 501 11.17 13.60 -31.96
N LYS A 502 10.81 14.06 -33.17
CA LYS A 502 10.15 15.37 -33.41
C LYS A 502 8.83 15.53 -32.65
N HIS A 503 8.12 14.44 -32.41
CA HIS A 503 6.88 14.42 -31.67
C HIS A 503 7.08 14.40 -30.14
N TRP A 504 8.27 14.64 -29.62
CA TRP A 504 8.53 14.67 -28.18
C TRP A 504 9.26 15.94 -27.75
N GLY A 505 8.83 16.49 -26.62
CA GLY A 505 9.48 17.65 -26.02
C GLY A 505 8.73 18.20 -24.81
N GLY A 506 9.15 19.37 -24.37
CA GLY A 506 8.66 20.01 -23.16
C GLY A 506 7.56 21.04 -23.38
N TYR A 507 6.69 21.17 -22.40
CA TYR A 507 5.78 22.30 -22.23
C TYR A 507 6.13 23.04 -20.94
N ARG A 508 5.90 24.35 -20.96
CA ARG A 508 6.05 25.26 -19.82
C ARG A 508 4.73 25.96 -19.58
N LEU A 509 4.20 25.86 -18.36
CA LEU A 509 3.07 26.66 -17.89
C LEU A 509 3.61 27.91 -17.21
N LYS A 510 3.25 29.09 -17.72
CA LYS A 510 3.55 30.40 -17.12
C LYS A 510 2.43 30.77 -16.15
N PRO A 511 2.67 30.78 -14.83
CA PRO A 511 1.60 30.96 -13.87
C PRO A 511 1.00 32.36 -13.96
N VAL A 512 -0.33 32.44 -13.91
CA VAL A 512 -1.07 33.68 -13.64
C VAL A 512 -1.84 33.60 -12.32
N ILE A 513 -2.09 32.37 -11.86
CA ILE A 513 -2.67 32.08 -10.55
C ILE A 513 -1.87 30.93 -9.92
N ILE A 514 -1.52 31.07 -8.64
CA ILE A 514 -1.02 29.98 -7.79
C ILE A 514 -1.80 30.00 -6.48
N GLU A 515 -2.43 28.90 -6.11
CA GLU A 515 -3.12 28.75 -4.83
C GLU A 515 -2.39 27.73 -3.96
N PHE A 516 -2.13 28.12 -2.72
CA PHE A 516 -1.60 27.27 -1.65
C PHE A 516 -2.72 26.96 -0.66
N TRP A 517 -2.96 25.67 -0.45
CA TRP A 517 -3.97 25.16 0.48
C TRP A 517 -3.29 24.29 1.54
N GLN A 518 -3.64 24.53 2.81
CA GLN A 518 -3.15 23.78 3.97
C GLN A 518 -4.34 23.25 4.77
N GLY A 519 -4.38 21.93 4.97
CA GLY A 519 -5.41 21.24 5.74
C GLY A 519 -5.40 21.67 7.21
N GLN A 520 -6.58 21.74 7.83
CA GLN A 520 -6.79 22.15 9.23
C GLN A 520 -7.87 21.27 9.87
N GLN A 521 -7.87 21.18 11.20
CA GLN A 521 -8.76 20.27 11.96
C GLN A 521 -10.26 20.55 11.73
N SER A 522 -10.65 21.82 11.63
CA SER A 522 -12.05 22.29 11.68
C SER A 522 -12.71 22.44 10.31
N ARG A 523 -12.07 21.98 9.22
CA ARG A 523 -12.42 22.31 7.82
C ARG A 523 -12.22 23.78 7.43
N LEU A 524 -11.84 24.63 8.38
CA LEU A 524 -11.42 26.00 8.08
C LEU A 524 -9.98 25.99 7.55
N HIS A 525 -9.80 25.41 6.36
CA HIS A 525 -8.51 25.27 5.70
C HIS A 525 -7.92 26.64 5.34
N ASP A 526 -6.61 26.76 5.44
CA ASP A 526 -5.93 27.98 5.04
C ASP A 526 -5.72 27.96 3.52
N ARG A 527 -6.18 29.02 2.85
CA ARG A 527 -6.12 29.16 1.40
C ARG A 527 -5.59 30.54 1.04
N LEU A 528 -4.39 30.59 0.48
CA LEU A 528 -3.79 31.83 -0.03
C LEU A 528 -3.60 31.72 -1.54
N GLN A 529 -4.18 32.66 -2.27
CA GLN A 529 -4.09 32.75 -3.72
C GLN A 529 -3.21 33.92 -4.13
N TYR A 530 -2.23 33.62 -4.95
CA TYR A 530 -1.43 34.59 -5.68
C TYR A 530 -2.07 34.78 -7.06
N SER A 531 -2.38 36.02 -7.41
CA SER A 531 -2.86 36.39 -8.75
C SER A 531 -1.93 37.43 -9.37
N LEU A 532 -1.57 37.20 -10.63
CA LEU A 532 -0.72 38.12 -11.38
C LEU A 532 -1.54 39.32 -11.82
N GLN A 533 -1.11 40.52 -11.44
CA GLN A 533 -1.75 41.78 -11.79
C GLN A 533 -0.74 42.72 -12.44
N GLU A 534 -1.23 43.74 -13.15
CA GLU A 534 -0.37 44.83 -13.62
C GLU A 534 -0.52 46.04 -12.69
N ALA A 535 0.62 46.55 -12.21
CA ALA A 535 0.72 47.81 -11.48
C ALA A 535 1.90 48.62 -12.05
N ASP A 536 1.66 49.88 -12.41
CA ASP A 536 2.66 50.78 -13.00
C ASP A 536 3.41 50.18 -14.22
N GLY A 537 2.71 49.41 -15.05
CA GLY A 537 3.27 48.74 -16.22
C GLY A 537 4.22 47.57 -15.89
N ARG A 538 4.19 47.06 -14.65
CA ARG A 538 4.97 45.90 -14.20
C ARG A 538 4.06 44.80 -13.67
N PRO A 539 4.40 43.53 -13.91
CA PRO A 539 3.71 42.41 -13.29
C PRO A 539 4.01 42.38 -11.78
N VAL A 540 2.95 42.34 -10.98
CA VAL A 540 3.02 42.24 -9.51
C VAL A 540 2.07 41.14 -9.04
N TRP A 541 2.52 40.33 -8.09
CA TRP A 541 1.68 39.31 -7.47
C TRP A 541 0.86 39.91 -6.34
N LYS A 542 -0.46 39.74 -6.41
CA LYS A 542 -1.38 40.05 -5.31
C LYS A 542 -1.72 38.77 -4.54
N ILE A 543 -1.66 38.84 -3.22
CA ILE A 543 -2.01 37.74 -2.30
C ILE A 543 -3.39 38.01 -1.71
N ASP A 544 -4.31 37.07 -1.84
CA ASP A 544 -5.65 37.10 -1.24
C ASP A 544 -5.93 35.82 -0.46
N ARG A 545 -6.58 35.92 0.70
CA ARG A 545 -7.12 34.77 1.42
C ARG A 545 -8.47 34.37 0.85
N LEU A 546 -8.64 33.08 0.59
CA LEU A 546 -9.90 32.51 0.13
C LEU A 546 -10.64 31.81 1.28
N ALA A 547 -11.96 31.81 1.23
CA ALA A 547 -12.77 30.97 2.11
C ALA A 547 -12.56 29.47 1.75
N PRO A 548 -12.49 28.57 2.74
CA PRO A 548 -12.33 27.14 2.53
C PRO A 548 -13.58 26.44 1.98
#